data_AF-A0A017SRS7-F1
#
_entry.id   AF-A0A017SRS7-F1
#
_cell.length_a   1.000
_cell.length_b   1.000
_cell.length_c   1.000
_cell.angle_alpha   90.00
_cell.angle_beta   90.00
_cell.angle_gamma   90.00
#
_symmetry.space_group_name_H-M   'P 1'
#
loop_
_entity.id
_entity.type
_entity.pdbx_description
1 polymer ?
#
loop_
_entity_poly.entity_id
_entity_poly.type
_entity_poly.pdbx_seq_one_letter_code
_entity_poly.pdbx_strand_id
1 'polypeptide(L)'
;MSDLRQDNTATFHFLEGECDSGPGPGIAGYFDGPYYSYYKFPRSFSDFDDSDVLDAYDQLYTAIEEEGPFDGILGFSHGGTLAAGFLIQHAERFPHDPPLVRCAIFINSLPPFRMNPGEKPVIDMGLEGYLSLPTVSIAGAQDWLLEYSRALHELCSPTSTWIVHSKGHDIPGDRKNVAQMAAAIRKLAVLVSLTTR
;
A
#
# COMPACT_ATOMS: atom_id res chain seq x y z
N MET A 1 8.18 -24.46 0.56
CA MET A 1 7.62 -23.35 -0.23
C MET A 1 6.28 -23.80 -0.80
N SER A 2 5.18 -23.27 -0.29
CA SER A 2 3.87 -23.45 -0.93
C SER A 2 3.75 -22.37 -2.00
N ASP A 3 3.89 -22.76 -3.27
CA ASP A 3 3.47 -21.90 -4.38
C ASP A 3 2.00 -21.49 -4.19
N LEU A 4 1.60 -20.35 -4.77
CA LEU A 4 0.21 -19.90 -4.81
C LEU A 4 -0.69 -21.05 -5.28
N ARG A 5 -1.48 -21.60 -4.36
CA ARG A 5 -2.44 -22.66 -4.66
C ARG A 5 -3.68 -22.03 -5.27
N GLN A 6 -4.16 -22.57 -6.38
CA GLN A 6 -5.45 -22.18 -6.95
C GLN A 6 -6.62 -22.80 -6.16
N ASP A 7 -6.63 -22.59 -4.84
CA ASP A 7 -7.66 -23.10 -3.93
C ASP A 7 -8.70 -22.03 -3.55
N ASN A 8 -8.63 -20.85 -4.19
CA ASN A 8 -9.46 -19.67 -3.94
C ASN A 8 -9.35 -19.08 -2.53
N THR A 9 -8.25 -19.36 -1.82
CA THR A 9 -7.98 -18.78 -0.51
C THR A 9 -6.89 -17.71 -0.58
N ALA A 10 -6.85 -16.85 0.44
CA ALA A 10 -5.76 -15.91 0.68
C ALA A 10 -5.55 -15.83 2.19
N THR A 11 -4.29 -15.78 2.61
CA THR A 11 -3.90 -15.58 4.01
C THR A 11 -3.33 -14.19 4.15
N PHE A 12 -3.78 -13.46 5.17
CA PHE A 12 -3.30 -12.11 5.47
C PHE A 12 -2.48 -12.15 6.74
N HIS A 13 -1.31 -11.52 6.69
CA HIS A 13 -0.50 -11.20 7.85
C HIS A 13 -0.62 -9.69 8.05
N PHE A 14 -1.09 -9.29 9.22
CA PHE A 14 -1.33 -7.89 9.55
C PHE A 14 -0.19 -7.38 10.42
N LEU A 15 0.41 -6.27 10.00
CA LEU A 15 1.42 -5.57 10.78
C LEU A 15 0.78 -4.35 11.44
N GLU A 16 1.04 -4.21 12.73
CA GLU A 16 0.59 -3.09 13.56
C GLU A 16 1.67 -2.00 13.54
N GLY A 17 1.27 -0.73 13.53
CA GLY A 17 2.20 0.37 13.72
C GLY A 17 2.61 0.50 15.19
N GLU A 18 3.77 1.09 15.46
CA GLU A 18 4.28 1.25 16.83
C GLU A 18 4.28 2.70 17.31
N CYS A 19 4.02 3.67 16.43
CA CYS A 19 4.00 5.08 16.80
C CYS A 19 2.64 5.48 17.37
N ASP A 20 2.63 6.03 18.59
CA ASP A 20 1.43 6.64 19.17
C ASP A 20 0.85 7.71 18.24
N SER A 21 -0.46 7.65 18.01
CA SER A 21 -1.16 8.57 17.12
C SER A 21 -2.55 8.91 17.64
N GLY A 22 -3.19 9.87 16.97
CA GLY A 22 -4.63 10.11 17.12
C GLY A 22 -5.45 9.14 16.25
N PRO A 23 -6.78 9.06 16.45
CA PRO A 23 -7.62 8.29 15.55
C PRO A 23 -7.52 8.82 14.12
N GLY A 24 -7.46 7.91 13.16
CA GLY A 24 -7.59 8.25 11.74
C GLY A 24 -8.94 8.93 11.44
N PRO A 25 -9.06 9.65 10.31
CA PRO A 25 -10.32 10.24 9.88
C PRO A 25 -11.45 9.20 9.84
N GLY A 26 -12.56 9.48 10.53
CA GLY A 26 -13.72 8.57 10.61
C GLY A 26 -13.63 7.46 11.65
N ILE A 27 -12.52 7.33 12.38
CA ILE A 27 -12.35 6.34 13.46
C ILE A 27 -12.77 6.88 14.82
N ALA A 28 -12.55 8.18 15.06
CA ALA A 28 -12.86 8.82 16.33
C ALA A 28 -14.32 8.59 16.76
N GLY A 29 -14.50 7.99 17.94
CA GLY A 29 -15.83 7.72 18.52
C GLY A 29 -16.44 6.38 18.14
N TYR A 30 -15.79 5.57 17.28
CA TYR A 30 -16.20 4.19 17.00
C TYR A 30 -15.40 3.14 17.78
N PHE A 31 -14.11 3.40 17.96
CA PHE A 31 -13.21 2.54 18.72
C PHE A 31 -12.58 3.35 19.86
N ASP A 32 -12.27 2.68 20.96
CA ASP A 32 -11.48 3.28 22.03
C ASP A 32 -9.98 3.12 21.70
N GLY A 33 -9.18 4.11 22.09
CA GLY A 33 -7.72 4.03 21.95
C GLY A 33 -7.09 2.98 22.88
N PRO A 34 -5.76 2.78 22.80
CA PRO A 34 -4.79 3.59 22.05
C PRO A 34 -4.88 3.42 20.53
N TYR A 35 -4.33 4.40 19.79
CA TYR A 35 -4.24 4.36 18.34
C TYR A 35 -2.78 4.43 17.90
N TYR A 36 -2.45 3.67 16.86
CA TYR A 36 -1.09 3.58 16.35
C TYR A 36 -1.02 3.88 14.86
N SER A 37 0.12 4.40 14.43
CA SER A 37 0.50 4.57 13.04
C SER A 37 1.89 4.00 12.80
N TYR A 38 2.23 3.67 11.55
CA TYR A 38 3.55 3.12 11.22
C TYR A 38 4.68 4.15 11.42
N TYR A 39 4.42 5.40 11.07
CA TYR A 39 5.29 6.55 11.29
C TYR A 39 4.41 7.82 11.43
N LYS A 40 5.01 8.99 11.68
CA LYS A 40 4.28 10.26 11.75
C LYS A 40 3.60 10.54 10.40
N PHE A 41 2.27 10.57 10.37
CA PHE A 41 1.52 10.73 9.13
C PHE A 41 0.43 11.80 9.22
N PRO A 42 0.37 12.78 8.29
CA PRO A 42 1.34 13.03 7.21
C PRO A 42 2.65 13.64 7.75
N ARG A 43 3.72 13.50 6.97
CA ARG A 43 4.98 14.20 7.23
C ARG A 43 4.96 15.60 6.62
N SER A 44 5.47 16.58 7.36
CA SER A 44 5.59 17.97 6.94
C SER A 44 6.93 18.26 6.28
N PHE A 45 7.06 19.41 5.62
CA PHE A 45 8.34 19.84 5.05
C PHE A 45 9.39 20.22 6.11
N SER A 46 8.98 20.41 7.37
CA SER A 46 9.89 20.61 8.50
C SER A 46 10.39 19.31 9.13
N ASP A 47 9.84 18.16 8.73
CA ASP A 47 10.28 16.86 9.22
C ASP A 47 11.45 16.38 8.38
N PHE A 48 12.67 16.66 8.82
CA PHE A 48 13.91 16.20 8.17
C PHE A 48 14.41 14.86 8.69
N ASP A 49 13.88 14.41 9.82
CA ASP A 49 14.20 13.11 10.39
C ASP A 49 13.32 12.05 9.73
N ASP A 50 13.96 11.11 9.03
CA ASP A 50 13.31 9.99 8.36
C ASP A 50 13.32 8.70 9.21
N SER A 51 13.82 8.75 10.45
CA SER A 51 13.99 7.56 11.30
C SER A 51 12.71 6.76 11.48
N ASP A 52 11.57 7.41 11.73
CA ASP A 52 10.28 6.74 11.92
C ASP A 52 9.81 5.96 10.67
N VAL A 53 9.99 6.52 9.48
CA VAL A 53 9.68 5.85 8.21
C VAL A 53 10.64 4.67 7.97
N LEU A 54 11.92 4.87 8.28
CA LEU A 54 12.93 3.81 8.12
C LEU A 54 12.69 2.66 9.10
N ASP A 55 12.31 2.95 10.34
CA ASP A 55 11.92 1.95 11.33
C ASP A 55 10.69 1.14 10.85
N ALA A 56 9.70 1.82 10.25
CA ALA A 56 8.55 1.13 9.64
C ALA A 56 8.93 0.25 8.44
N TYR A 57 9.94 0.64 7.65
CA TYR A 57 10.49 -0.21 6.59
C TYR A 57 11.27 -1.40 7.16
N ASP A 58 12.03 -1.20 8.23
CA ASP A 58 12.75 -2.28 8.91
C ASP A 58 11.77 -3.30 9.50
N GLN A 59 10.62 -2.87 10.05
CA GLN A 59 9.54 -3.77 10.45
C GLN A 59 9.02 -4.62 9.28
N LEU A 60 8.85 -4.03 8.08
CA LEU A 60 8.45 -4.77 6.88
C LEU A 60 9.53 -5.77 6.45
N TYR A 61 10.81 -5.40 6.49
CA TYR A 61 11.91 -6.32 6.23
C TYR A 61 11.90 -7.49 7.22
N THR A 62 11.79 -7.23 8.52
CA THR A 62 11.73 -8.27 9.56
C THR A 62 10.55 -9.21 9.34
N ALA A 63 9.36 -8.69 9.06
CA ALA A 63 8.20 -9.53 8.78
C ALA A 63 8.41 -10.44 7.55
N ILE A 64 8.98 -9.90 6.47
CA ILE A 64 9.29 -10.67 5.26
C ILE A 64 10.33 -11.76 5.54
N GLU A 65 11.33 -11.47 6.37
CA GLU A 65 12.39 -12.41 6.73
C GLU A 65 11.88 -13.53 7.65
N GLU A 66 11.10 -13.18 8.69
CA GLU A 66 10.68 -14.12 9.73
C GLU A 66 9.43 -14.93 9.36
N GLU A 67 8.46 -14.32 8.69
CA GLU A 67 7.15 -14.92 8.40
C GLU A 67 6.92 -15.20 6.91
N GLY A 68 7.81 -14.71 6.04
CA GLY A 68 7.74 -14.93 4.62
C GLY A 68 8.06 -16.39 4.22
N PRO A 69 8.09 -16.65 2.89
CA PRO A 69 7.93 -15.69 1.82
C PRO A 69 6.48 -15.26 1.60
N PHE A 70 6.24 -13.95 1.42
CA PHE A 70 4.93 -13.41 1.02
C PHE A 70 4.83 -13.28 -0.50
N ASP A 71 3.64 -13.53 -1.06
CA ASP A 71 3.40 -13.34 -2.49
C ASP A 71 3.15 -11.88 -2.85
N GLY A 72 2.61 -11.08 -1.94
CA GLY A 72 2.30 -9.69 -2.20
C GLY A 72 2.19 -8.86 -0.94
N ILE A 73 2.21 -7.54 -1.13
CA ILE A 73 1.94 -6.54 -0.09
C ILE A 73 0.63 -5.82 -0.39
N LEU A 74 -0.18 -5.57 0.63
CA LEU A 74 -1.46 -4.87 0.51
C LEU A 74 -1.50 -3.74 1.53
N GLY A 75 -1.89 -2.54 1.09
CA GLY A 75 -2.07 -1.41 2.00
C GLY A 75 -3.27 -0.54 1.64
N PHE A 76 -3.95 -0.05 2.68
CA PHE A 76 -5.01 0.94 2.59
C PHE A 76 -4.51 2.30 3.08
N SER A 77 -4.82 3.38 2.36
CA SER A 77 -4.48 4.75 2.74
C SER A 77 -2.99 4.87 3.11
N HIS A 78 -2.68 5.31 4.33
CA HIS A 78 -1.33 5.34 4.90
C HIS A 78 -0.55 4.02 4.72
N GLY A 79 -1.15 2.86 5.00
CA GLY A 79 -0.47 1.57 4.85
C GLY A 79 -0.07 1.27 3.40
N GLY A 80 -0.85 1.73 2.41
CA GLY A 80 -0.47 1.58 1.00
C GLY A 80 0.57 2.61 0.55
N THR A 81 0.58 3.80 1.15
CA THR A 81 1.68 4.78 0.98
C THR A 81 2.99 4.24 1.56
N LEU A 82 2.95 3.64 2.75
CA LEU A 82 4.09 2.93 3.35
C LEU A 82 4.57 1.80 2.43
N ALA A 83 3.66 0.92 2.00
CA ALA A 83 4.01 -0.20 1.12
C ALA A 83 4.64 0.27 -0.21
N ALA A 84 4.10 1.32 -0.83
CA ALA A 84 4.66 1.89 -2.05
C ALA A 84 6.06 2.47 -1.81
N GLY A 85 6.24 3.27 -0.75
CA GLY A 85 7.52 3.85 -0.38
C GLY A 85 8.58 2.80 -0.03
N PHE A 86 8.18 1.73 0.66
CA PHE A 86 9.03 0.59 0.98
C PHE A 86 9.56 -0.10 -0.27
N LEU A 87 8.67 -0.43 -1.20
CA LEU A 87 9.04 -1.07 -2.47
C LEU A 87 9.93 -0.16 -3.33
N ILE A 88 9.64 1.15 -3.38
CA ILE A 88 10.45 2.14 -4.09
C ILE A 88 11.85 2.21 -3.48
N GLN A 89 11.95 2.40 -2.16
CA GLN A 89 13.22 2.50 -1.44
C GLN A 89 14.06 1.22 -1.59
N HIS A 90 13.44 0.04 -1.52
CA HIS A 90 14.13 -1.22 -1.73
C HIS A 90 14.70 -1.33 -3.14
N ALA A 91 13.89 -1.04 -4.16
CA ALA A 91 14.32 -1.12 -5.57
C ALA A 91 15.42 -0.09 -5.90
N GLU A 92 15.40 1.08 -5.28
CA GLU A 92 16.46 2.09 -5.39
C GLU A 92 17.76 1.62 -4.72
N ARG A 93 17.67 1.09 -3.51
CA ARG A 93 18.84 0.68 -2.71
C ARG A 93 19.48 -0.61 -3.22
N PHE A 94 18.68 -1.53 -3.75
CA PHE A 94 19.09 -2.87 -4.17
C PHE A 94 18.59 -3.20 -5.59
N PRO A 95 19.04 -2.49 -6.63
CA PRO A 95 18.51 -2.61 -8.00
C PRO A 95 18.79 -3.95 -8.68
N HIS A 96 19.62 -4.80 -8.06
CA HIS A 96 20.00 -6.11 -8.58
C HIS A 96 19.48 -7.27 -7.72
N ASP A 97 18.82 -6.97 -6.60
CA ASP A 97 18.24 -7.99 -5.73
C ASP A 97 16.93 -8.51 -6.33
N PRO A 98 16.57 -9.78 -6.04
CA PRO A 98 15.27 -10.29 -6.43
C PRO A 98 14.15 -9.49 -5.71
N PRO A 99 12.97 -9.34 -6.32
CA PRO A 99 11.84 -8.66 -5.67
C PRO A 99 11.47 -9.29 -4.32
N LEU A 100 11.27 -8.46 -3.29
CA LEU A 100 10.81 -8.89 -1.97
C LEU A 100 9.46 -9.64 -2.02
N VAL A 101 8.56 -9.14 -2.86
CA VAL A 101 7.22 -9.68 -3.10
C VAL A 101 6.92 -9.66 -4.59
N ARG A 102 5.93 -10.44 -5.02
CA ARG A 102 5.62 -10.65 -6.45
C ARG A 102 4.48 -9.76 -6.96
N CYS A 103 3.71 -9.15 -6.07
CA CYS A 103 2.66 -8.19 -6.41
C CYS A 103 2.36 -7.18 -5.30
N ALA A 104 1.64 -6.11 -5.67
CA ALA A 104 1.14 -5.12 -4.71
C ALA A 104 -0.35 -4.82 -4.91
N ILE A 105 -1.04 -4.44 -3.83
CA ILE A 105 -2.41 -3.94 -3.86
C ILE A 105 -2.47 -2.65 -3.04
N PHE A 106 -2.83 -1.54 -3.70
CA PHE A 106 -2.97 -0.23 -3.06
C PHE A 106 -4.44 0.19 -3.06
N ILE A 107 -4.99 0.56 -1.91
CA ILE A 107 -6.40 0.95 -1.76
C ILE A 107 -6.47 2.35 -1.18
N ASN A 108 -7.00 3.31 -1.95
CA ASN A 108 -7.15 4.70 -1.52
C ASN A 108 -5.85 5.33 -0.98
N SER A 109 -4.71 4.91 -1.53
CA SER A 109 -3.37 5.35 -1.14
C SER A 109 -2.83 6.40 -2.09
N LEU A 110 -1.72 7.02 -1.71
CA LEU A 110 -0.97 7.97 -2.53
C LEU A 110 0.52 7.61 -2.51
N PRO A 111 1.34 8.12 -3.45
CA PRO A 111 2.79 7.94 -3.38
C PRO A 111 3.37 8.57 -2.10
N PRO A 112 4.63 8.26 -1.74
CA PRO A 112 5.38 9.06 -0.77
C PRO A 112 5.23 10.57 -1.03
N PHE A 113 4.97 11.33 0.03
CA PHE A 113 4.62 12.74 -0.05
C PHE A 113 5.00 13.51 1.22
N ARG A 114 4.98 14.84 1.09
CA ARG A 114 4.98 15.79 2.20
C ARG A 114 3.74 16.67 2.17
N MET A 115 3.24 17.04 3.35
CA MET A 115 2.04 17.86 3.53
C MET A 115 2.11 18.60 4.88
N ASN A 116 2.07 19.93 4.84
CA ASN A 116 1.87 20.71 6.06
C ASN A 116 0.39 20.67 6.48
N PRO A 117 0.08 20.92 7.76
CA PRO A 117 -1.30 20.99 8.23
C PRO A 117 -2.15 21.97 7.40
N GLY A 118 -3.25 21.47 6.84
CA GLY A 118 -4.21 22.27 6.05
C GLY A 118 -3.84 22.49 4.59
N GLU A 119 -2.68 21.98 4.13
CA GLU A 119 -2.25 22.09 2.73
C GLU A 119 -2.60 20.83 1.94
N LYS A 120 -2.37 20.84 0.62
CA LYS A 120 -2.51 19.65 -0.22
C LYS A 120 -1.24 18.80 -0.16
N PRO A 121 -1.34 17.46 -0.27
CA PRO A 121 -0.17 16.61 -0.47
C PRO A 121 0.68 17.04 -1.66
N VAL A 122 1.99 17.07 -1.46
CA VAL A 122 3.01 17.25 -2.49
C VAL A 122 3.79 15.94 -2.60
N ILE A 123 3.62 15.26 -3.74
CA ILE A 123 4.28 13.98 -4.01
C ILE A 123 5.79 14.20 -4.10
N ASP A 124 6.56 13.28 -3.51
CA ASP A 124 8.01 13.30 -3.57
C ASP A 124 8.50 13.09 -5.02
N MET A 125 9.64 13.67 -5.38
CA MET A 125 10.19 13.59 -6.74
C MET A 125 10.97 12.29 -6.96
N GLY A 126 11.07 11.82 -8.21
CA GLY A 126 11.97 10.72 -8.58
C GLY A 126 11.48 9.34 -8.17
N LEU A 127 10.16 9.14 -8.10
CA LEU A 127 9.54 7.87 -7.71
C LEU A 127 9.32 6.92 -8.90
N GLU A 128 9.59 7.37 -10.12
CA GLU A 128 9.31 6.66 -11.35
C GLU A 128 10.26 5.47 -11.58
N GLY A 129 9.73 4.37 -12.13
CA GLY A 129 10.54 3.24 -12.60
C GLY A 129 10.81 2.15 -11.56
N TYR A 130 10.45 2.37 -10.29
CA TYR A 130 10.72 1.40 -9.21
C TYR A 130 9.60 0.37 -8.99
N LEU A 131 8.33 0.73 -9.24
CA LEU A 131 7.17 -0.16 -9.03
C LEU A 131 6.86 -1.04 -10.26
N SER A 132 7.79 -1.91 -10.63
CA SER A 132 7.68 -2.75 -11.84
C SER A 132 6.82 -4.03 -11.68
N LEU A 133 6.46 -4.39 -10.45
CA LEU A 133 5.68 -5.58 -10.12
C LEU A 133 4.19 -5.47 -10.53
N PRO A 134 3.53 -6.60 -10.84
CA PRO A 134 2.09 -6.65 -11.04
C PRO A 134 1.33 -5.99 -9.87
N THR A 135 0.51 -4.99 -10.17
CA THR A 135 -0.18 -4.20 -9.15
C THR A 135 -1.67 -4.05 -9.45
N VAL A 136 -2.49 -4.04 -8.40
CA VAL A 136 -3.89 -3.57 -8.46
C VAL A 136 -4.01 -2.31 -7.62
N SER A 137 -4.42 -1.21 -8.25
CA SER A 137 -4.73 0.04 -7.59
C SER A 137 -6.25 0.20 -7.53
N ILE A 138 -6.77 0.41 -6.32
CA ILE A 138 -8.19 0.51 -6.02
C ILE A 138 -8.45 1.90 -5.44
N ALA A 139 -9.38 2.65 -6.02
CA ALA A 139 -9.73 3.98 -5.53
C ALA A 139 -11.23 4.18 -5.35
N GLY A 140 -11.61 5.06 -4.42
CA GLY A 140 -12.98 5.53 -4.25
C GLY A 140 -13.33 6.68 -5.18
N ALA A 141 -14.43 6.54 -5.91
CA ALA A 141 -14.93 7.59 -6.80
C ALA A 141 -15.26 8.90 -6.06
N GLN A 142 -15.54 8.82 -4.76
CA GLN A 142 -15.85 9.98 -3.90
C GLN A 142 -14.69 10.27 -2.92
N ASP A 143 -13.54 9.62 -3.10
CA ASP A 143 -12.39 9.84 -2.23
C ASP A 143 -11.71 11.17 -2.58
N TRP A 144 -11.39 11.96 -1.56
CA TRP A 144 -10.60 13.19 -1.70
C TRP A 144 -9.17 12.91 -2.17
N LEU A 145 -8.69 11.67 -2.00
CA LEU A 145 -7.40 11.20 -2.50
C LEU A 145 -7.43 10.63 -3.93
N LEU A 146 -8.57 10.60 -4.62
CA LEU A 146 -8.71 9.92 -5.92
C LEU A 146 -7.63 10.32 -6.95
N GLU A 147 -7.31 11.60 -7.05
CA GLU A 147 -6.26 12.10 -7.97
C GLU A 147 -4.87 11.59 -7.56
N TYR A 148 -4.60 11.49 -6.26
CA TYR A 148 -3.33 10.97 -5.74
C TYR A 148 -3.22 9.45 -5.85
N SER A 149 -4.33 8.72 -5.68
CA SER A 149 -4.36 7.27 -5.97
C SER A 149 -4.11 7.00 -7.45
N ARG A 150 -4.58 7.87 -8.34
CA ARG A 150 -4.23 7.78 -9.76
C ARG A 150 -2.74 8.06 -9.98
N ALA A 151 -2.17 9.08 -9.34
CA ALA A 151 -0.74 9.35 -9.44
C ALA A 151 0.11 8.15 -8.97
N LEU A 152 -0.29 7.46 -7.89
CA LEU A 152 0.37 6.21 -7.47
C LEU A 152 0.22 5.10 -8.53
N HIS A 153 -0.95 4.96 -9.13
CA HIS A 153 -1.14 3.99 -10.19
C HIS A 153 -0.26 4.26 -11.42
N GLU A 154 -0.04 5.53 -11.77
CA GLU A 154 0.82 5.94 -12.88
C GLU A 154 2.30 5.63 -12.64
N LEU A 155 2.74 5.50 -11.37
CA LEU A 155 4.08 5.02 -11.03
C LEU A 155 4.24 3.50 -11.20
N CYS A 156 3.14 2.75 -11.21
CA CYS A 156 3.15 1.30 -11.29
C CYS A 156 3.41 0.81 -12.72
N SER A 157 3.76 -0.48 -12.84
CA SER A 157 3.93 -1.16 -14.12
C SER A 157 2.76 -0.91 -15.08
N PRO A 158 2.98 -0.70 -16.40
CA PRO A 158 1.90 -0.49 -17.38
C PRO A 158 0.87 -1.62 -17.48
N THR A 159 1.19 -2.81 -16.95
CA THR A 159 0.27 -3.97 -16.90
C THR A 159 -0.60 -3.97 -15.63
N SER A 160 -0.42 -2.99 -14.74
CA SER A 160 -1.17 -2.84 -13.50
C SER A 160 -2.64 -2.55 -13.79
N THR A 161 -3.51 -2.98 -12.88
CA THR A 161 -4.96 -2.81 -13.02
C THR A 161 -5.45 -1.66 -12.16
N TRP A 162 -6.16 -0.70 -12.77
CA TRP A 162 -6.87 0.36 -12.07
C TRP A 162 -8.35 0.01 -11.93
N ILE A 163 -8.88 0.09 -10.71
CA ILE A 163 -10.31 -0.01 -10.46
C ILE A 163 -10.80 1.13 -9.57
N VAL A 164 -12.02 1.57 -9.85
CA VAL A 164 -12.70 2.60 -9.05
C VAL A 164 -14.01 2.02 -8.51
N HIS A 165 -14.21 2.09 -7.20
CA HIS A 165 -15.45 1.71 -6.53
C HIS A 165 -16.31 2.94 -6.20
N SER A 166 -17.59 2.74 -5.89
CA SER A 166 -18.53 3.86 -5.74
C SER A 166 -18.43 4.66 -4.44
N LYS A 167 -17.67 4.20 -3.43
CA LYS A 167 -17.52 4.84 -2.11
C LYS A 167 -16.46 5.95 -2.07
N GLY A 168 -16.32 6.59 -0.91
CA GLY A 168 -15.25 7.55 -0.60
C GLY A 168 -13.99 6.86 -0.07
N HIS A 169 -13.33 7.48 0.92
CA HIS A 169 -12.13 6.95 1.57
C HIS A 169 -12.44 5.78 2.51
N ASP A 170 -12.77 4.62 1.94
CA ASP A 170 -13.29 3.45 2.66
C ASP A 170 -12.98 2.14 1.90
N ILE A 171 -13.05 0.99 2.58
CA ILE A 171 -13.04 -0.34 1.98
C ILE A 171 -14.48 -0.84 1.87
N PRO A 172 -15.09 -0.87 0.66
CA PRO A 172 -16.50 -1.18 0.52
C PRO A 172 -16.85 -2.60 0.99
N GLY A 173 -17.88 -2.73 1.82
CA GLY A 173 -18.48 -4.03 2.19
C GLY A 173 -19.65 -4.47 1.30
N ASP A 174 -20.10 -3.63 0.36
CA ASP A 174 -21.27 -3.96 -0.47
C ASP A 174 -20.92 -4.92 -1.62
N ARG A 175 -21.87 -5.81 -1.94
CA ARG A 175 -21.70 -6.91 -2.90
C ARG A 175 -21.14 -6.47 -4.25
N LYS A 176 -21.56 -5.32 -4.76
CA LYS A 176 -21.18 -4.85 -6.10
C LYS A 176 -19.71 -4.46 -6.13
N ASN A 177 -19.29 -3.60 -5.20
CA ASN A 177 -17.90 -3.15 -5.11
C ASN A 177 -16.96 -4.31 -4.75
N VAL A 178 -17.35 -5.16 -3.79
CA VAL A 178 -16.57 -6.34 -3.40
C VAL A 178 -16.37 -7.29 -4.59
N ALA A 179 -17.41 -7.56 -5.40
CA ALA A 179 -17.28 -8.44 -6.56
C ALA A 179 -16.29 -7.89 -7.59
N GLN A 180 -16.30 -6.58 -7.84
CA GLN A 180 -15.37 -5.92 -8.75
C GLN A 180 -13.92 -5.97 -8.22
N MET A 181 -13.71 -5.65 -6.94
CA MET A 181 -12.40 -5.71 -6.30
C MET A 181 -11.84 -7.14 -6.29
N ALA A 182 -12.66 -8.12 -5.89
CA ALA A 182 -12.27 -9.51 -5.88
C ALA A 182 -11.93 -10.05 -7.28
N ALA A 183 -12.64 -9.62 -8.33
CA ALA A 183 -12.31 -10.01 -9.71
C ALA A 183 -10.92 -9.51 -10.14
N ALA A 184 -10.59 -8.26 -9.81
CA ALA A 184 -9.26 -7.70 -10.10
C ALA A 184 -8.15 -8.41 -9.32
N ILE A 185 -8.35 -8.67 -8.03
CA ILE A 185 -7.38 -9.37 -7.18
C ILE A 185 -7.18 -10.82 -7.63
N ARG A 186 -8.24 -11.54 -8.04
CA ARG A 186 -8.11 -12.89 -8.62
C ARG A 186 -7.33 -12.88 -9.93
N LYS A 187 -7.55 -11.87 -10.78
CA LYS A 187 -6.77 -11.72 -12.02
C LYS A 187 -5.29 -11.47 -11.71
N LEU A 188 -5.00 -10.64 -10.70
CA LEU A 188 -3.64 -10.42 -10.22
C LEU A 188 -2.99 -11.73 -9.74
N ALA A 189 -3.70 -12.52 -8.92
CA ALA A 189 -3.20 -13.80 -8.44
C ALA A 189 -2.86 -14.77 -9.59
N VAL A 190 -3.67 -14.80 -10.66
CA VAL A 190 -3.37 -15.60 -11.85
C VAL A 190 -2.08 -15.11 -12.53
N LEU A 191 -1.90 -13.80 -12.71
CA LEU A 191 -0.67 -13.24 -13.29
C LEU A 191 0.56 -13.63 -12.47
N VAL A 192 0.47 -13.53 -11.14
CA VAL A 192 1.57 -13.90 -10.24
C VAL A 192 1.86 -15.40 -10.32
N SER A 193 0.85 -16.26 -10.43
CA SER A 193 1.07 -17.72 -10.54
C SER A 193 1.83 -18.14 -11.81
N LEU A 194 1.85 -17.28 -12.85
CA LEU A 194 2.55 -17.53 -14.11
C LEU A 194 4.00 -17.04 -14.10
N THR A 195 4.39 -16.18 -13.14
CA THR A 195 5.77 -15.73 -12.96
C THR A 195 6.46 -16.60 -11.90
N THR A 196 7.47 -17.37 -12.31
CA THR A 196 8.36 -18.07 -11.36
C THR A 196 9.13 -17.08 -10.49
N ARG A 197 9.31 -17.39 -9.20
CA ARG A 197 10.26 -16.69 -8.32
C ARG A 197 11.69 -16.87 -8.80
#